data_AF-A0A074XRM0-F1
#
_entry.id   AF-A0A074XRM0-F1
#
_cell.length_a   1.000
_cell.length_b   1.000
_cell.length_c   1.000
_cell.angle_alpha   90.00
_cell.angle_beta   90.00
_cell.angle_gamma   90.00
#
_symmetry.space_group_name_H-M   'P 1'
#
loop_
_entity.id
_entity.type
_entity.pdbx_description
1 polymer ?
#
loop_
_entity_poly.entity_id
_entity_poly.type
_entity_poly.pdbx_seq_one_letter_code
_entity_poly.pdbx_strand_id
1 'polypeptide(L)'
;DWVYVPSQGQYLYALLRNPATPYTNQLARWSMTDHTWTTIGSPYTQLTGQFGAAYGSNNGSMWVSNNGDGKIWRIDLANPAVPVLQSTGPGSQLNDGARCI
;
A
#
# COMPACT_ATOMS: atom_id res chain seq x y z
N ASP A 1 -4.37 4.19 -4.93
CA ASP A 1 -3.13 4.97 -5.03
C ASP A 1 -1.92 4.07 -5.26
N TRP A 2 -0.78 4.64 -5.66
CA TRP A 2 0.46 3.92 -5.91
C TRP A 2 1.70 4.75 -5.52
N VAL A 3 2.83 4.09 -5.29
CA VAL A 3 4.11 4.73 -4.95
C VAL A 3 5.25 4.15 -5.78
N TYR A 4 6.19 5.00 -6.18
CA TYR A 4 7.53 4.55 -6.60
C TYR A 4 8.43 4.59 -5.36
N VAL A 5 9.33 3.61 -5.19
CA VAL A 5 10.36 3.63 -4.13
C VAL A 5 11.70 3.21 -4.75
N PRO A 6 12.61 4.15 -5.07
CA PRO A 6 13.82 3.85 -5.87
C PRO A 6 14.71 2.75 -5.29
N SER A 7 14.80 2.66 -3.96
CA SER A 7 15.60 1.64 -3.27
C SER A 7 15.03 0.22 -3.39
N GLN A 8 13.83 0.07 -3.96
CA GLN A 8 13.12 -1.22 -4.10
C GLN A 8 13.02 -1.67 -5.57
N GLY A 9 13.72 -0.97 -6.48
CA GLY A 9 13.77 -1.29 -7.90
C GLY A 9 12.75 -0.50 -8.74
N GLN A 10 12.74 -0.77 -10.04
CA GLN A 10 11.93 -0.05 -11.02
C GLN A 10 10.47 -0.53 -11.04
N TYR A 11 9.78 -0.31 -9.92
CA TYR A 11 8.41 -0.77 -9.70
C TYR A 11 7.52 0.32 -9.12
N LEU A 12 6.26 0.36 -9.58
CA LEU A 12 5.19 1.05 -8.87
C LEU A 12 4.50 0.07 -7.94
N TYR A 13 4.32 0.41 -6.66
CA TYR A 13 3.68 -0.42 -5.65
C TYR A 13 2.29 0.09 -5.31
N ALA A 14 1.34 -0.82 -5.17
CA ALA A 14 -0.04 -0.51 -4.82
C ALA A 14 -0.68 -1.63 -4.00
N LEU A 15 -1.76 -1.31 -3.28
CA LEU A 15 -2.67 -2.31 -2.74
C LEU A 15 -3.77 -2.62 -3.77
N LEU A 16 -3.91 -3.89 -4.12
CA LEU A 16 -5.06 -4.39 -4.87
C LEU A 16 -6.15 -4.81 -3.90
N ARG A 17 -7.32 -4.19 -4.03
CA ARG A 17 -8.50 -4.53 -3.23
C ARG A 17 -9.19 -5.76 -3.81
N ASN A 18 -9.34 -6.79 -2.98
CA ASN A 18 -10.31 -7.85 -3.23
C ASN A 18 -11.70 -7.37 -2.78
N PRO A 19 -12.69 -7.27 -3.69
CA PRO A 19 -14.03 -6.78 -3.35
C PRO A 19 -14.89 -7.80 -2.57
N ALA A 20 -14.43 -9.05 -2.38
CA ALA A 20 -15.12 -10.03 -1.56
C ALA A 20 -15.17 -9.61 -0.09
N THR A 21 -16.23 -10.00 0.63
CA THR A 21 -16.41 -9.68 2.05
C THR A 21 -15.78 -10.76 2.94
N PRO A 22 -14.94 -10.40 3.93
CA PRO A 22 -14.47 -9.05 4.24
C PRO A 22 -13.48 -8.54 3.19
N TYR A 23 -13.58 -7.25 2.84
CA TYR A 23 -12.64 -6.60 1.93
C TYR A 23 -11.22 -6.84 2.43
N THR A 24 -10.38 -7.47 1.63
CA THR A 24 -8.95 -7.66 1.93
C THR A 24 -8.12 -6.97 0.86
N ASN A 25 -6.91 -6.55 1.23
CA ASN A 25 -6.00 -5.89 0.31
C ASN A 25 -4.71 -6.71 0.19
N GLN A 26 -4.19 -6.82 -1.02
CA GLN A 26 -2.95 -7.54 -1.32
C GLN A 26 -1.95 -6.58 -1.93
N LEU A 27 -0.68 -6.70 -1.55
CA LEU A 27 0.37 -5.93 -2.19
C LEU A 27 0.56 -6.39 -3.63
N ALA A 28 0.70 -5.45 -4.54
CA ALA A 28 1.13 -5.71 -5.91
C ALA A 28 2.16 -4.68 -6.34
N ARG A 29 2.92 -5.06 -7.35
CA ARG A 29 3.83 -4.16 -8.05
C ARG A 29 3.60 -4.21 -9.54
N TRP A 30 3.82 -3.10 -10.21
CA TRP A 30 3.87 -2.99 -11.66
C TRP A 30 5.32 -2.78 -12.10
N SER A 31 5.83 -3.64 -13.00
CA SER A 31 7.16 -3.50 -13.59
C SER A 31 7.17 -2.32 -14.55
N MET A 32 8.03 -1.32 -14.31
CA MET A 32 8.22 -0.20 -15.24
C MET A 32 9.03 -0.59 -16.49
N THR A 33 9.68 -1.77 -16.46
CA THR A 33 10.39 -2.33 -17.60
C THR A 33 9.47 -3.19 -18.45
N ASP A 34 8.76 -4.12 -17.83
CA ASP A 34 7.99 -5.16 -18.53
C ASP A 34 6.52 -4.78 -18.70
N HIS A 35 6.08 -3.71 -18.05
CA HIS A 35 4.70 -3.22 -18.05
C HIS A 35 3.65 -4.23 -17.55
N THR A 36 4.05 -5.12 -16.64
CA THR A 36 3.21 -6.17 -16.08
C THR A 36 2.96 -6.00 -14.59
N TRP A 37 1.78 -6.45 -14.13
CA TRP A 37 1.44 -6.53 -12.70
C TRP A 37 1.88 -7.87 -12.10
N THR A 38 2.33 -7.84 -10.85
CA THR A 38 2.61 -9.03 -10.05
C THR A 38 2.11 -8.82 -8.63
N THR A 39 1.31 -9.75 -8.12
CA THR A 39 0.93 -9.78 -6.70
C THR A 39 2.06 -10.33 -5.84
N ILE A 40 2.17 -9.82 -4.62
CA ILE A 40 3.24 -10.18 -3.67
C ILE A 40 2.58 -10.78 -2.43
N GLY A 41 2.98 -12.01 -2.08
CA GLY A 41 2.45 -12.72 -0.91
C GLY A 41 0.95 -13.00 -1.00
N SER A 42 0.33 -13.26 0.16
CA SER A 42 -1.12 -13.45 0.30
C SER A 42 -1.83 -12.13 0.66
N PRO A 43 -3.16 -12.01 0.48
CA PRO A 43 -3.92 -10.87 0.98
C PRO A 43 -3.72 -10.65 2.48
N TYR A 44 -3.59 -9.41 2.89
CA TYR A 44 -3.43 -9.04 4.29
C TYR A 44 -4.79 -9.09 5.00
N THR A 45 -4.90 -9.96 6.00
CA THR A 45 -6.11 -10.10 6.82
C THR A 45 -6.39 -8.87 7.69
N GLN A 46 -5.36 -8.09 8.01
CA GLN A 46 -5.45 -6.87 8.82
C GLN A 46 -5.72 -5.59 8.01
N LEU A 47 -5.43 -5.59 6.70
CA LEU A 47 -5.67 -4.43 5.83
C LEU A 47 -7.03 -4.59 5.16
N THR A 48 -8.09 -4.33 5.92
CA THR A 48 -9.47 -4.43 5.43
C THR A 48 -10.06 -3.08 5.04
N GLY A 49 -11.00 -3.07 4.10
CA GLY A 49 -11.65 -1.84 3.63
C GLY A 49 -10.91 -1.16 2.47
N GLN A 50 -11.14 0.14 2.30
CA GLN A 50 -10.62 0.94 1.18
C GLN A 50 -9.43 1.80 1.61
N PHE A 51 -8.38 1.79 0.81
CA PHE A 51 -7.19 2.62 0.99
C PHE A 51 -7.07 3.60 -0.18
N GLY A 52 -7.19 4.89 0.11
CA GLY A 52 -7.22 5.96 -0.88
C GLY A 52 -5.89 6.67 -1.06
N ALA A 53 -5.03 6.66 -0.04
CA ALA A 53 -3.74 7.35 -0.09
C ALA A 53 -2.55 6.39 0.13
N ALA A 54 -1.46 6.60 -0.61
CA ALA A 54 -0.19 5.89 -0.42
C ALA A 54 1.02 6.85 -0.42
N TYR A 55 2.05 6.52 0.36
CA TYR A 55 3.26 7.35 0.50
C TYR A 55 4.51 6.49 0.51
N GLY A 56 5.49 6.78 -0.34
CA GLY A 56 6.81 6.13 -0.31
C GLY A 56 7.80 6.83 0.62
N SER A 57 8.82 6.12 1.09
CA SER A 57 9.98 6.74 1.74
C SER A 57 11.28 6.08 1.28
N ASN A 58 12.38 6.86 1.34
CA ASN A 58 13.73 6.42 0.98
C ASN A 58 14.26 5.22 1.78
N ASN A 59 13.64 4.89 2.90
CA ASN A 59 13.98 3.74 3.74
C ASN A 59 13.41 2.39 3.23
N GLY A 60 12.83 2.36 2.02
CA GLY A 60 12.30 1.14 1.43
C GLY A 60 10.90 0.75 1.91
N SER A 61 10.20 1.64 2.62
CA SER A 61 8.83 1.40 3.09
C SER A 61 7.80 2.20 2.30
N MET A 62 6.57 1.69 2.29
CA MET A 62 5.38 2.44 1.91
C MET A 62 4.41 2.55 3.08
N TRP A 63 3.64 3.63 3.11
CA TRP A 63 2.52 3.84 4.03
C TRP A 63 1.23 3.92 3.24
N VAL A 64 0.15 3.39 3.81
CA VAL A 64 -1.19 3.41 3.22
C VAL A 64 -2.21 3.85 4.25
N SER A 65 -3.13 4.73 3.86
CA SER A 65 -4.17 5.26 4.75
C SER A 65 -5.52 4.64 4.42
N ASN A 66 -6.18 4.06 5.42
CA ASN A 66 -7.53 3.54 5.29
C ASN A 66 -8.56 4.69 5.33
N ASN A 67 -9.55 4.64 4.45
CA ASN A 67 -10.53 5.70 4.28
C ASN A 67 -11.63 5.65 5.34
N GLY A 68 -11.94 4.45 5.84
CA GLY A 68 -13.02 4.25 6.80
C GLY A 68 -12.59 4.59 8.22
N ASP A 69 -11.48 4.02 8.68
CA ASP A 69 -11.05 4.15 10.08
C ASP A 69 -9.82 5.05 10.30
N GLY A 70 -9.25 5.61 9.23
CA GLY A 70 -8.11 6.52 9.31
C GLY A 70 -6.79 5.85 9.74
N LYS A 71 -6.75 4.51 9.88
CA LYS A 71 -5.51 3.81 10.22
C LYS A 71 -4.49 3.93 9.09
N ILE A 72 -3.26 4.27 9.46
CA ILE A 72 -2.12 4.38 8.57
C ILE A 72 -1.17 3.23 8.86
N TRP A 73 -0.97 2.39 7.86
CA TRP A 73 -0.16 1.18 7.96
C TRP A 73 1.14 1.34 7.19
N ARG A 74 2.25 0.87 7.75
CA ARG A 74 3.55 0.76 7.06
C ARG A 74 3.73 -0.66 6.55
N ILE A 75 4.25 -0.78 5.33
CA ILE A 75 4.69 -2.02 4.72
C ILE A 75 6.18 -1.85 4.38
N ASP A 76 7.02 -2.72 4.90
CA ASP A 76 8.42 -2.84 4.48
C ASP A 76 8.45 -3.59 3.14
N LEU A 77 8.92 -2.96 2.06
CA LEU A 77 8.87 -3.56 0.73
C LEU A 77 9.93 -4.64 0.52
N ALA A 78 10.99 -4.67 1.34
CA ALA A 78 11.97 -5.75 1.34
C ALA A 78 11.47 -6.98 2.09
N ASN A 79 10.60 -6.80 3.11
CA ASN A 79 9.95 -7.88 3.83
C ASN A 79 8.45 -7.59 4.08
N PRO A 80 7.60 -7.72 3.05
CA PRO A 80 6.23 -7.21 3.08
C PRO A 80 5.24 -8.12 3.79
N ALA A 81 5.69 -9.21 4.43
CA ALA A 81 4.79 -10.22 5.00
C ALA A 81 3.87 -9.67 6.10
N VAL A 82 4.36 -8.71 6.90
CA VAL A 82 3.64 -8.19 8.07
C VAL A 82 3.60 -6.65 8.05
N PRO A 83 2.50 -6.05 7.55
CA PRO A 83 2.24 -4.63 7.73
C PRO A 83 2.15 -4.26 9.22
N VAL A 84 2.53 -3.03 9.56
CA VAL A 84 2.53 -2.53 10.94
C VAL A 84 1.70 -1.27 11.03
N LEU A 85 0.75 -1.21 11.96
CA LEU A 85 0.02 0.02 12.27
C LEU A 85 1.01 1.06 12.80
N GLN A 86 1.09 2.22 12.15
CA GLN A 86 2.00 3.30 12.56
C GLN A 86 1.29 4.42 13.29
N SER A 87 0.09 4.78 12.83
CA SER A 87 -0.70 5.87 13.41
C SER A 87 -2.16 5.75 12.99
N THR A 88 -3.01 6.55 13.62
CA THR A 88 -4.43 6.69 13.25
C THR A 88 -4.73 8.17 13.08
N GLY A 89 -5.15 8.56 11.88
CA GLY A 89 -5.68 9.88 11.57
C GLY A 89 -7.21 9.87 11.55
N PRO A 90 -7.85 10.97 11.12
CA PRO A 90 -9.29 10.96 10.83
C PRO A 90 -9.59 10.07 9.61
N GLY A 91 -10.75 9.43 9.61
CA GLY A 91 -11.28 8.79 8.40
C GLY A 91 -11.57 9.85 7.32
N SER A 92 -11.30 9.50 6.06
CA SER A 92 -11.59 10.35 4.91
C SER A 92 -11.94 9.48 3.70
N GLN A 93 -13.12 9.70 3.13
CA GLN A 93 -13.60 8.95 1.98
C GLN A 93 -12.87 9.33 0.68
N LEU A 94 -12.23 10.50 0.63
CA LEU A 94 -11.62 11.12 -0.57
C LEU A 94 -10.20 11.62 -0.28
N ASN A 95 -9.37 10.80 0.36
CA ASN A 95 -7.94 11.10 0.50
C ASN A 95 -7.16 10.59 -0.72
N ASP A 96 -6.18 11.39 -1.13
CA ASP A 96 -5.14 11.02 -2.10
C ASP A 96 -3.80 11.43 -1.49
N GLY A 97 -2.78 10.58 -1.61
CA GLY A 97 -1.50 10.79 -0.95
C GLY A 97 -0.35 10.79 -1.94
N ALA A 98 0.54 11.77 -1.83
CA ALA A 98 1.82 11.70 -2.53
C ALA A 98 2.92 12.21 -1.61
N ARG A 99 4.11 11.62 -1.75
CA ARG A 99 5.32 12.10 -1.10
C ARG A 99 6.47 12.08 -2.11
N CYS A 100 7.19 13.20 -2.19
CA CYS A 100 8.44 13.27 -2.91
C CYS A 100 9.52 12.51 -2.13
N ILE A 101 10.32 11.72 -2.85
CA ILE A 101 11.43 10.93 -2.34
C ILE A 101 12.61 10.97 -3.30
#